data_AF-A0A8T4R4T8-F1
#
_entry.id   AF-A0A8T4R4T8-F1
#
_cell.length_a   1.000
_cell.length_b   1.000
_cell.length_c   1.000
_cell.angle_alpha   90.00
_cell.angle_beta   90.00
_cell.angle_gamma   90.00
#
_symmetry.space_group_name_H-M   'P 1'
#
loop_
_entity.id
_entity.type
_entity.pdbx_description
1 polymer ?
#
loop_
_entity_poly.entity_id
_entity_poly.type
_entity_poly.pdbx_seq_one_letter_code
_entity_poly.pdbx_strand_id
1 'polypeptide(L)'
;MTEEIKRWVLQAQEDLEVAKFLFDGKKYKQASFFCQQAVEKGLKAVLLKKKRTLIKIHDLVKLAQLVDIDVGYMPDCEKLTVVYVDTRYPDTLNNIYSQKETALDLGRAMRILQWVEKNI
;
A
#
# COMPACT_ATOMS: atom_id res chain seq x y z
N MET A 1 -10.93 -9.84 -16.22
CA MET A 1 -9.97 -9.99 -15.10
C MET A 1 -9.76 -11.48 -14.83
N THR A 2 -8.52 -11.96 -14.70
CA THR A 2 -8.25 -13.37 -14.34
C THR A 2 -8.50 -13.61 -12.85
N GLU A 3 -8.74 -14.87 -12.44
CA GLU A 3 -8.93 -15.23 -11.04
C GLU A 3 -7.73 -14.86 -10.16
N GLU A 4 -6.51 -14.93 -10.70
CA GLU A 4 -5.30 -14.53 -9.99
C GLU A 4 -5.29 -13.02 -9.69
N ILE A 5 -5.62 -12.17 -10.66
CA ILE A 5 -5.69 -10.70 -10.46
C ILE A 5 -6.77 -10.38 -9.42
N LYS A 6 -7.95 -11.02 -9.50
CA LYS A 6 -9.03 -10.83 -8.52
C LYS A 6 -8.58 -11.13 -7.10
N ARG A 7 -7.81 -12.20 -6.87
CA ARG A 7 -7.28 -12.54 -5.54
C ARG A 7 -6.38 -11.44 -4.97
N TRP A 8 -5.50 -10.86 -5.79
CA TRP A 8 -4.65 -9.75 -5.36
C TRP A 8 -5.44 -8.48 -5.04
N VAL A 9 -6.49 -8.19 -5.80
CA VAL A 9 -7.40 -7.05 -5.53
C VAL A 9 -8.17 -7.25 -4.23
N LEU A 10 -8.77 -8.42 -4.05
CA LEU A 10 -9.51 -8.74 -2.83
C LEU A 10 -8.59 -8.63 -1.61
N GLN A 11 -7.38 -9.16 -1.69
CA GLN A 11 -6.44 -9.06 -0.58
C GLN A 11 -6.01 -7.60 -0.29
N ALA A 12 -5.86 -6.77 -1.33
CA ALA A 12 -5.58 -5.35 -1.16
C ALA A 12 -6.73 -4.60 -0.47
N GLN A 13 -7.98 -4.95 -0.80
CA GLN A 13 -9.18 -4.39 -0.16
C GLN A 13 -9.30 -4.85 1.29
N GLU A 14 -9.07 -6.14 1.57
CA GLU A 14 -9.04 -6.67 2.93
C GLU A 14 -7.98 -5.99 3.80
N ASP A 15 -6.77 -5.79 3.27
CA ASP A 15 -5.71 -5.09 3.99
C ASP A 15 -6.10 -3.64 4.32
N LEU A 16 -6.79 -2.93 3.41
CA LEU A 16 -7.27 -1.58 3.68
C LEU A 16 -8.34 -1.58 4.78
N GLU A 17 -9.25 -2.55 4.79
CA GLU A 17 -10.24 -2.68 5.87
C GLU A 17 -9.58 -3.01 7.22
N VAL A 18 -8.56 -3.87 7.23
CA VAL A 18 -7.75 -4.12 8.43
C VAL A 18 -7.03 -2.85 8.89
N ALA A 19 -6.48 -2.05 7.97
CA ALA A 19 -5.85 -0.78 8.30
C ALA A 19 -6.82 0.18 9.00
N LYS A 20 -8.05 0.31 8.48
CA LYS A 20 -9.11 1.14 9.10
C LYS A 20 -9.49 0.63 10.48
N PHE A 21 -9.73 -0.67 10.62
CA PHE A 21 -10.06 -1.30 11.91
C PHE A 21 -8.98 -1.05 12.97
N LEU A 22 -7.70 -1.21 12.59
CA LEU A 22 -6.57 -0.95 13.48
C LEU A 22 -6.43 0.52 13.84
N PHE A 23 -6.72 1.42 12.91
CA PHE A 23 -6.71 2.87 13.16
C PHE A 23 -7.74 3.25 14.23
N ASP A 24 -8.98 2.74 14.10
CA ASP A 24 -10.04 2.95 15.09
C ASP A 24 -9.68 2.35 16.45
N GLY A 25 -9.02 1.19 16.43
CA GLY A 25 -8.42 0.54 17.61
C GLY A 25 -7.17 1.24 18.18
N LYS A 26 -6.79 2.42 17.66
CA LYS A 26 -5.60 3.21 18.04
C LYS A 26 -4.27 2.44 17.90
N LYS A 27 -4.22 1.45 17.00
CA LYS A 27 -3.03 0.67 16.65
C LYS A 27 -2.35 1.28 15.42
N TYR A 28 -1.89 2.51 15.56
CA TYR A 28 -1.41 3.37 14.46
C TYR A 28 -0.25 2.79 13.66
N LYS A 29 0.73 2.19 14.34
CA LYS A 29 1.86 1.50 13.70
C LYS A 29 1.37 0.39 12.76
N GLN A 30 0.49 -0.48 13.26
CA GLN A 30 -0.04 -1.60 12.50
C GLN A 30 -0.99 -1.13 11.39
N ALA A 31 -1.81 -0.12 11.64
CA ALA A 31 -2.66 0.48 10.62
C ALA A 31 -1.84 1.02 9.44
N SER A 32 -0.74 1.72 9.71
CA SER A 32 0.17 2.25 8.68
C SER A 32 0.85 1.10 7.91
N PHE A 33 1.25 0.02 8.59
CA PHE A 33 1.77 -1.18 7.93
C PHE A 33 0.77 -1.77 6.93
N PHE A 34 -0.49 -1.93 7.34
CA PHE A 34 -1.53 -2.46 6.45
C PHE A 34 -1.90 -1.50 5.31
N CYS A 35 -1.74 -0.18 5.48
CA CYS A 35 -1.84 0.78 4.37
C CYS A 35 -0.79 0.48 3.28
N GLN A 36 0.46 0.23 3.68
CA GLN A 36 1.51 -0.14 2.73
C GLN A 36 1.22 -1.49 2.05
N GLN A 37 0.78 -2.51 2.81
CA GLN A 37 0.45 -3.83 2.26
C GLN A 37 -0.68 -3.76 1.24
N ALA A 38 -1.73 -3.00 1.55
CA ALA A 38 -2.86 -2.80 0.65
C ALA A 38 -2.40 -2.23 -0.70
N VAL A 39 -1.58 -1.17 -0.67
CA VAL A 39 -1.01 -0.57 -1.89
C VAL A 39 -0.10 -1.54 -2.63
N GLU A 40 0.77 -2.27 -1.93
CA GLU A 40 1.67 -3.25 -2.54
C GLU A 40 0.91 -4.30 -3.36
N LYS A 41 -0.14 -4.87 -2.76
CA LYS A 41 -0.96 -5.90 -3.39
C LYS A 41 -1.78 -5.34 -4.55
N GLY A 42 -2.32 -4.13 -4.41
CA GLY A 42 -3.02 -3.43 -5.49
C GLY A 42 -2.13 -3.15 -6.70
N LEU A 43 -0.92 -2.62 -6.49
CA LEU A 43 0.03 -2.36 -7.57
C LEU A 43 0.50 -3.67 -8.22
N LYS A 44 0.71 -4.74 -7.45
CA LYS A 44 1.02 -6.08 -7.99
C LYS A 44 -0.11 -6.64 -8.85
N ALA A 45 -1.37 -6.38 -8.49
CA ALA A 45 -2.51 -6.77 -9.32
C ALA A 45 -2.50 -6.06 -10.69
N VAL A 46 -2.21 -4.75 -10.72
CA VAL A 46 -2.05 -3.98 -11.97
C VAL A 46 -0.85 -4.50 -12.77
N LEU A 47 0.27 -4.77 -12.11
CA LEU A 47 1.47 -5.31 -12.75
C LEU A 47 1.20 -6.65 -13.42
N LEU A 48 0.48 -7.53 -12.73
CA LEU A 48 0.07 -8.84 -13.25
C LEU A 48 -0.86 -8.69 -14.46
N LYS A 49 -1.78 -7.72 -14.44
CA LYS A 49 -2.63 -7.41 -15.60
C LYS A 49 -1.82 -6.92 -16.80
N LYS A 50 -0.94 -5.94 -16.59
CA LYS A 50 -0.18 -5.27 -17.66
C LYS A 50 0.93 -6.14 -18.24
N LYS A 51 1.70 -6.82 -17.37
CA LYS A 51 2.97 -7.48 -17.74
C LYS A 51 2.96 -8.99 -17.54
N ARG A 52 1.82 -9.58 -17.10
CA ARG A 52 1.65 -11.03 -16.87
C ARG A 52 2.74 -11.64 -15.97
N THR A 53 3.34 -10.81 -15.13
CA THR A 53 4.47 -11.18 -14.29
C THR A 53 4.23 -10.64 -12.89
N LEU A 54 4.51 -11.46 -11.89
CA LEU A 54 4.49 -11.06 -10.48
C LEU A 54 5.92 -10.81 -10.01
N ILE A 55 6.20 -9.60 -9.54
CA ILE A 55 7.50 -9.25 -8.95
C ILE A 55 7.34 -9.17 -7.42
N LYS A 56 8.13 -9.97 -6.70
CA LYS A 56 8.08 -10.07 -5.24
C LYS A 56 9.02 -9.05 -4.58
N ILE A 57 8.69 -7.76 -4.75
CA ILE A 57 9.33 -6.65 -4.05
C ILE A 57 8.31 -5.92 -3.16
N HIS A 58 8.81 -5.16 -2.19
CA HIS A 58 7.99 -4.40 -1.23
C HIS A 58 8.16 -2.87 -1.39
N ASP A 59 9.09 -2.47 -2.25
CA ASP A 59 9.34 -1.08 -2.61
C ASP A 59 8.20 -0.58 -3.53
N LEU A 60 7.35 0.28 -2.98
CA LEU A 60 6.20 0.78 -3.72
C LEU A 60 6.60 1.73 -4.83
N VAL A 61 7.73 2.44 -4.69
CA VAL A 61 8.26 3.34 -5.73
C VAL A 61 8.63 2.54 -6.97
N LYS A 62 9.32 1.41 -6.78
CA LYS A 62 9.65 0.49 -7.89
C LYS A 62 8.41 -0.13 -8.50
N LEU A 63 7.45 -0.58 -7.69
CA LEU A 63 6.19 -1.14 -8.21
C LEU A 63 5.39 -0.10 -9.00
N ALA A 64 5.30 1.13 -8.50
CA ALA A 64 4.66 2.27 -9.13
C ALA A 64 5.28 2.60 -10.51
N GLN A 65 6.60 2.63 -10.61
CA GLN A 65 7.32 2.77 -11.88
C GLN A 65 7.02 1.62 -12.84
N LEU A 66 7.01 0.38 -12.34
CA LEU A 66 6.75 -0.80 -13.16
C LEU A 66 5.33 -0.84 -13.73
N VAL A 67 4.37 -0.15 -13.12
CA VAL A 67 2.99 -0.05 -13.63
C VAL A 67 2.69 1.29 -14.29
N ASP A 68 3.70 2.14 -14.50
CA ASP A 68 3.58 3.47 -15.11
C ASP A 68 2.51 4.33 -14.41
N ILE A 69 2.57 4.41 -13.08
CA ILE A 69 1.66 5.29 -12.31
C ILE A 69 1.94 6.77 -12.64
N ASP A 70 0.92 7.62 -12.53
CA ASP A 70 1.11 9.06 -12.69
C ASP A 70 2.05 9.61 -11.62
N VAL A 71 2.96 10.52 -12.01
CA VAL A 71 4.00 11.10 -11.13
C VAL A 71 3.44 11.73 -9.85
N GLY A 72 2.18 12.15 -9.86
CA GLY A 72 1.48 12.70 -8.69
C GLY A 72 1.30 11.70 -7.54
N TYR A 73 1.34 10.38 -7.80
CA TYR A 73 1.23 9.34 -6.76
C TYR A 73 2.59 8.90 -6.20
N MET A 74 3.70 9.29 -6.82
CA MET A 74 5.04 8.89 -6.38
C MET A 74 5.37 9.30 -4.95
N PRO A 75 5.06 10.54 -4.49
CA PRO A 75 5.30 10.93 -3.10
C PRO A 75 4.54 10.06 -2.09
N ASP A 76 3.34 9.60 -2.44
CA ASP A 76 2.53 8.72 -1.59
C ASP A 76 3.18 7.32 -1.48
N CYS A 77 3.72 6.81 -2.59
CA CYS A 77 4.44 5.53 -2.64
C CYS A 77 5.74 5.59 -1.84
N GLU A 78 6.50 6.68 -1.93
CA GLU A 78 7.73 6.90 -1.15
C GLU A 78 7.44 6.88 0.35
N LYS A 79 6.43 7.63 0.80
CA LYS A 79 6.06 7.70 2.22
C LYS A 79 5.64 6.33 2.76
N LEU A 80 4.79 5.61 2.02
CA LEU A 80 4.35 4.27 2.44
C LEU A 80 5.48 3.22 2.38
N THR A 81 6.46 3.37 1.47
CA THR A 81 7.64 2.47 1.43
C THR A 81 8.47 2.57 2.70
N VAL A 82 8.66 3.78 3.25
CA VAL A 82 9.37 4.00 4.52
C VAL A 82 8.65 3.29 5.67
N VAL A 83 7.31 3.33 5.71
CA VAL A 83 6.51 2.64 6.72
C VAL A 83 6.81 1.14 6.77
N TYR A 84 7.01 0.47 5.64
CA TYR A 84 7.33 -0.96 5.62
C TYR A 84 8.65 -1.29 6.33
N VAL A 85 9.66 -0.42 6.22
CA VAL A 85 10.94 -0.61 6.91
C VAL A 85 10.78 -0.33 8.40
N ASP A 86 10.21 0.82 8.74
CA ASP A 86 10.15 1.30 10.13
C ASP A 86 9.23 0.45 11.02
N THR A 87 8.16 -0.09 10.44
CA THR A 87 7.24 -0.93 11.21
C THR A 87 7.87 -2.26 11.65
N ARG A 88 8.89 -2.74 10.93
CA ARG A 88 9.50 -4.07 11.15
C ARG A 88 10.74 -4.06 12.03
N TYR A 89 11.44 -2.93 12.15
CA TYR A 89 12.66 -2.83 12.96
C TYR A 89 12.42 -1.94 14.18
N PRO A 90 12.37 -2.49 15.41
CA PRO A 90 12.12 -1.70 16.62
C PRO A 90 13.19 -0.62 16.87
N ASP A 91 14.37 -0.80 16.29
CA ASP A 91 15.53 0.08 16.41
C ASP A 91 15.37 1.36 15.56
N THR A 92 14.40 1.40 14.65
CA THR A 92 13.99 2.62 13.92
C THR A 92 13.13 3.49 14.83
N LEU A 93 13.75 4.03 15.88
CA LEU A 93 13.13 4.84 16.93
C LEU A 93 12.54 6.19 16.45
N ASN A 94 12.56 6.49 15.15
CA ASN A 94 12.35 7.85 14.65
C ASN A 94 10.91 8.18 14.25
N ASN A 95 10.05 7.20 13.98
CA ASN A 95 8.66 7.48 13.59
C ASN A 95 7.68 7.20 14.74
N ILE A 96 7.27 8.28 15.40
CA ILE A 96 6.12 8.27 16.31
C ILE A 96 4.88 8.11 15.43
N TYR A 97 4.28 6.93 15.39
CA TYR A 97 3.02 6.74 14.67
C TYR A 97 1.86 7.40 15.42
N SER A 98 1.57 8.64 15.06
CA SER A 98 0.43 9.39 15.59
C SER A 98 -0.86 9.12 14.82
N GLN A 99 -2.01 9.40 15.43
CA GLN A 99 -3.30 9.38 14.74
C GLN A 99 -3.27 10.24 13.46
N LYS A 100 -2.63 11.41 13.52
CA LYS A 100 -2.57 12.34 12.38
C LYS A 100 -1.78 11.73 11.22
N GLU A 101 -0.61 11.17 11.48
CA GLU A 101 0.23 10.59 10.43
C GLU A 101 -0.39 9.35 9.83
N THR A 102 -0.95 8.46 10.65
CA THR A 102 -1.63 7.27 10.14
C THR A 102 -2.89 7.60 9.36
N ALA A 103 -3.62 8.68 9.71
CA ALA A 103 -4.74 9.15 8.89
C ALA A 103 -4.27 9.61 7.50
N LEU A 104 -3.08 10.23 7.40
CA LEU A 104 -2.48 10.56 6.11
C LEU A 104 -2.12 9.30 5.33
N ASP A 105 -1.56 8.27 5.99
CA ASP A 105 -1.23 6.99 5.35
C ASP A 105 -2.48 6.26 4.81
N LEU A 106 -3.58 6.26 5.57
CA LEU A 106 -4.88 5.77 5.09
C LEU A 106 -5.33 6.54 3.85
N GLY A 107 -5.23 7.87 3.88
CA GLY A 107 -5.56 8.72 2.73
C GLY A 107 -4.70 8.42 1.50
N ARG A 108 -3.40 8.19 1.68
CA ARG A 108 -2.46 7.77 0.62
C ARG A 108 -2.87 6.43 0.02
N ALA A 109 -3.10 5.44 0.88
CA ALA A 109 -3.49 4.10 0.44
C ALA A 109 -4.81 4.11 -0.33
N MET A 110 -5.82 4.83 0.17
CA MET A 110 -7.11 4.98 -0.52
C MET A 110 -6.97 5.63 -1.90
N ARG A 111 -6.17 6.71 -2.03
CA ARG A 111 -5.93 7.36 -3.33
C ARG A 111 -5.28 6.42 -4.34
N ILE A 112 -4.24 5.69 -3.93
CA ILE A 112 -3.55 4.76 -4.82
C ILE A 112 -4.45 3.57 -5.17
N LEU A 113 -5.24 3.06 -4.22
CA LEU A 113 -6.18 1.96 -4.50
C LEU A 113 -7.32 2.37 -5.45
N GLN A 114 -7.80 3.62 -5.38
CA GLN A 114 -8.70 4.15 -6.40
C GLN A 114 -8.06 4.19 -7.80
N TRP A 115 -6.76 4.50 -7.87
CA TRP A 115 -6.03 4.41 -9.14
C TRP A 115 -5.90 2.97 -9.61
N VAL A 116 -5.60 2.02 -8.70
CA VAL A 116 -5.54 0.58 -8.99
C VAL A 116 -6.86 0.09 -9.58
N GLU A 117 -7.99 0.41 -8.96
CA GLU A 117 -9.33 0.02 -9.43
C GLU A 117 -9.61 0.47 -10.87
N LYS A 118 -9.21 1.70 -11.22
CA LYS A 118 -9.35 2.24 -12.59
C LYS A 118 -8.43 1.56 -13.61
N ASN A 119 -7.36 0.92 -13.16
CA ASN A 119 -6.34 0.33 -14.02
C ASN A 119 -6.39 -1.20 -14.08
N ILE A 120 -7.32 -1.84 -13.36
CA ILE A 120 -7.57 -3.29 -13.35
C ILE A 120 -8.63 -3.75 -14.35
#